data_AF-X0Y151-F1
#
_entry.id   AF-X0Y151-F1
#
_cell.length_a   1.000
_cell.length_b   1.000
_cell.length_c   1.000
_cell.angle_alpha   90.00
_cell.angle_beta   90.00
_cell.angle_gamma   90.00
#
_symmetry.space_group_name_H-M   'P 1'
#
loop_
_entity.id
_entity.type
_entity.pdbx_description
1 polymer ?
#
loop_
_entity_poly.entity_id
_entity_poly.type
_entity_poly.pdbx_seq_one_letter_code
_entity_poly.pdbx_strand_id
1 'polypeptide(L)' 'PVTFSGLALVDVKKAMELDKKIRTKAIRWVLLRDIGKTTIRSDVPQEDVVSVLRKLSQS' A
#
# COMPACT_ATOMS: atom_id res chain seq x y z
N PRO A 1 10.48 -13.60 1.17
CA PRO A 1 10.58 -12.74 -0.04
C PRO A 1 10.14 -11.31 0.28
N VAL A 2 10.91 -10.30 -0.13
CA VAL A 2 10.60 -8.86 0.11
C VAL A 2 10.28 -8.11 -1.20
N THR A 3 10.20 -8.83 -2.31
CA THR A 3 9.97 -8.31 -3.67
C THR A 3 8.93 -9.18 -4.38
N PHE A 4 8.40 -8.71 -5.51
CA PHE A 4 7.40 -9.44 -6.30
C PHE A 4 7.65 -9.28 -7.81
N SER A 5 7.31 -10.30 -8.60
CA SER A 5 7.48 -10.31 -10.05
C SER A 5 6.29 -10.96 -10.75
N GLY A 6 6.04 -10.61 -12.02
CA GLY A 6 5.00 -11.23 -12.84
C GLY A 6 3.56 -10.77 -12.54
N LEU A 7 3.39 -9.76 -11.69
CA LEU A 7 2.10 -9.13 -11.39
C LEU A 7 2.08 -7.71 -11.95
N ALA A 8 0.99 -7.35 -12.64
CA ALA A 8 0.80 -5.99 -13.10
C ALA A 8 0.43 -5.08 -11.91
N LEU A 9 1.12 -3.95 -11.78
CA LEU A 9 0.88 -2.95 -10.72
C LEU A 9 -0.58 -2.49 -10.66
N VAL A 10 -1.27 -2.47 -11.81
CA VAL A 10 -2.69 -2.11 -11.91
C VAL A 10 -3.59 -3.10 -11.17
N ASP A 11 -3.27 -4.40 -11.22
CA ASP A 11 -4.07 -5.45 -10.58
C ASP A 11 -3.83 -5.46 -9.07
N VAL A 12 -2.57 -5.21 -8.66
CA VAL A 12 -2.21 -5.00 -7.24
C VAL A 12 -2.98 -3.80 -6.69
N LYS A 13 -2.99 -2.67 -7.40
CA LYS A 13 -3.72 -1.47 -7.00
C LYS A 13 -5.23 -1.72 -6.88
N LYS A 14 -5.85 -2.39 -7.87
CA LYS A 14 -7.28 -2.74 -7.83
C LYS A 14 -7.62 -3.65 -6.65
N ALA A 15 -6.78 -4.64 -6.37
CA ALA A 15 -6.97 -5.51 -5.22
C ALA A 15 -6.90 -4.73 -3.89
N MET A 16 -6.00 -3.75 -3.78
CA MET A 16 -5.88 -2.89 -2.61
C MET A 16 -7.08 -1.94 -2.45
N GLU A 17 -7.66 -1.46 -3.56
CA GLU A 17 -8.90 -0.67 -3.57
C GLU A 17 -10.14 -1.50 -3.18
N LEU A 18 -10.07 -2.84 -3.28
CA LEU A 18 -11.13 -3.76 -2.86
C LEU A 18 -10.99 -4.22 -1.39
N ASP A 19 -9.89 -3.87 -0.69
CA ASP A 19 -9.73 -4.23 0.73
C ASP A 19 -10.80 -3.52 1.60
N LYS A 20 -11.47 -4.31 2.44
CA LYS A 20 -12.74 -4.05 3.13
C LYS A 20 -12.71 -2.91 4.18
N LYS A 21 -11.67 -2.06 4.25
CA LYS A 21 -11.58 -0.93 5.21
C LYS A 21 -12.09 0.40 4.67
N ILE A 22 -12.92 0.35 3.63
CA ILE A 22 -13.59 1.51 3.05
C ILE A 22 -14.84 1.84 3.89
N ARG A 23 -14.66 2.60 4.97
CA ARG A 23 -15.65 3.66 5.27
C ARG A 23 -15.12 4.88 4.53
N THR A 24 -15.89 5.42 3.59
CA THR A 24 -15.60 6.66 2.82
C THR A 24 -14.38 6.66 1.89
N LYS A 25 -14.24 5.67 1.00
CA LYS A 25 -13.32 5.65 -0.18
C LYS A 25 -11.80 5.74 0.07
N ALA A 26 -11.32 5.72 1.33
CA ALA A 26 -9.90 5.82 1.64
C ALA A 26 -9.34 4.52 2.25
N ILE A 27 -8.21 4.02 1.72
CA ILE A 27 -7.49 2.85 2.26
C ILE A 27 -6.90 3.23 3.62
N ARG A 28 -7.13 2.40 4.65
CA ARG A 28 -6.50 2.55 5.97
C ARG A 28 -5.20 1.75 6.03
N TRP A 29 -4.10 2.47 6.22
CA TRP A 29 -2.74 1.95 6.29
C TRP A 29 -2.30 1.83 7.73
N VAL A 30 -1.67 0.70 8.07
CA VAL A 30 -0.90 0.57 9.31
C VAL A 30 0.54 0.86 8.97
N LEU A 31 1.07 1.98 9.45
CA LEU A 31 2.44 2.43 9.20
C LEU A 31 3.25 2.38 10.49
N LEU A 32 4.52 2.01 10.38
CA LEU A 32 5.44 2.04 11.53
C LEU A 32 5.94 3.47 11.70
N ARG A 33 5.75 4.03 12.89
CA ARG A 33 6.36 5.32 13.28
C ARG A 33 7.76 5.10 13.87
N ASP A 34 7.92 3.99 14.58
CA ASP A 34 9.13 3.62 15.32
C ASP A 34 9.07 2.11 15.62
N ILE A 35 10.16 1.53 16.13
CA ILE A 35 10.18 0.14 16.57
C ILE A 35 9.17 -0.02 17.72
N GLY A 36 8.20 -0.93 17.54
CA GLY A 36 7.12 -1.16 18.49
C GLY A 36 6.01 -0.10 18.50
N LYS A 37 6.04 0.91 17.60
CA LYS A 37 5.01 1.94 17.50
C LYS A 37 4.40 1.98 16.11
N THR A 38 3.11 1.70 16.01
CA THR A 38 2.36 1.77 14.75
C THR A 38 1.36 2.93 14.78
N THR A 39 1.03 3.46 13.61
CA THR A 39 -0.02 4.46 13.42
C THR A 39 -0.95 4.02 12.30
N ILE A 40 -2.24 4.30 12.46
CA ILE A 40 -3.23 4.07 11.41
C ILE A 40 -3.44 5.39 10.66
N ARG A 41 -3.20 5.40 9.35
CA ARG A 41 -3.40 6.56 8.49
C ARG A 41 -4.34 6.25 7.34
N SER A 42 -5.21 7.19 6.98
CA SER A 42 -6.10 7.09 5.82
C SER A 42 -5.84 8.17 4.76
N ASP A 43 -4.86 9.03 5.02
CA ASP A 43 -4.46 10.20 4.25
C ASP A 43 -3.15 9.97 3.50
N VAL A 44 -2.85 8.73 3.13
CA VAL A 44 -1.64 8.37 2.38
C VAL A 44 -1.86 8.70 0.90
N PRO A 45 -1.02 9.57 0.29
CA PRO A 45 -1.11 9.89 -1.12
C PRO A 45 -0.94 8.67 -2.02
N GLN A 46 -1.74 8.59 -3.08
CA GLN A 46 -1.69 7.45 -4.00
C GLN A 46 -0.35 7.37 -4.76
N GLU A 47 0.27 8.51 -5.02
CA GLU A 47 1.58 8.60 -5.68
C GLU A 47 2.69 7.91 -4.87
N ASP A 48 2.69 8.07 -3.55
CA ASP A 48 3.65 7.42 -2.66
C ASP A 48 3.50 5.90 -2.70
N VAL A 49 2.25 5.41 -2.71
CA VAL A 49 1.93 3.98 -2.83
C VAL A 49 2.47 3.42 -4.14
N VAL A 50 2.23 4.11 -5.27
CA VAL A 50 2.71 3.68 -6.58
C VAL A 50 4.25 3.68 -6.64
N SER A 51 4.90 4.68 -6.05
CA SER A 51 6.36 4.78 -5.98
C SER A 51 6.97 3.59 -5.24
N VAL A 52 6.41 3.22 -4.07
CA VAL A 52 6.86 2.06 -3.29
C VAL A 52 6.64 0.76 -4.06
N LEU A 53 5.46 0.55 -4.64
CA LEU A 53 5.17 -0.67 -5.39
C LEU A 53 6.11 -0.86 -6.59
N ARG A 54 6.50 0.22 -7.29
CA ARG A 54 7.51 0.16 -8.34
C ARG A 54 8.87 -0.29 -7.82
N LYS A 55 9.35 0.28 -6.71
CA LYS A 55 10.62 -0.12 -6.09
C LYS A 55 10.64 -1.61 -5.74
N LEU A 56 9.55 -2.11 -5.17
CA LEU A 56 9.40 -3.52 -4.78
C LEU A 56 9.29 -4.49 -5.96
N SER A 57 8.88 -4.00 -7.13
CA SER A 57 8.83 -4.79 -8.38
C SER A 57 10.14 -4.85 -9.15
N GLN A 58 11.10 -3.99 -8.80
CA GLN A 58 12.39 -3.82 -9.49
C GLN A 58 13.59 -4.32 -8.65
N SER A 59 13.34 -4.88 -7.47
CA SER A 59 14.37 -5.37 -6.54
C SER A 59 14.53 -6.89 -6.58
#